data_AF-A0A413B1P7-F1
#
_entry.id   AF-A0A413B1P7-F1
#
_cell.length_a   1.000
_cell.length_b   1.000
_cell.length_c   1.000
_cell.angle_alpha   90.00
_cell.angle_beta   90.00
_cell.angle_gamma   90.00
#
_symmetry.space_group_name_H-M   'P 1'
#
loop_
_entity.id
_entity.type
_entity.pdbx_description
1 polymer ?
#
loop_
_entity_poly.entity_id
_entity_poly.type
_entity_poly.pdbx_seq_one_letter_code
_entity_poly.pdbx_strand_id
1 'polypeptide(L)'
;MENIVYNELLIRGYNVDVGIVEAYAKNDEGKTTRKQFEVDFVVNQGSQRYYIQVAYDMTSEEKQKQEFNSFRNIPDSFKKIVVVNGTKKPWRNEEGFVIMGMKYFLLNADSLEF
;
A
#
# COMPACT_ATOMS: atom_id res chain seq x y z
N MET A 1 5.64 4.81 -12.77
CA MET A 1 5.64 5.38 -11.40
C MET A 1 6.01 4.30 -10.41
N GLU A 2 5.35 3.14 -10.50
CA GLU A 2 5.71 1.90 -9.79
C GLU A 2 7.19 1.57 -9.82
N ASN A 3 7.86 1.52 -10.99
CA ASN A 3 9.30 1.24 -11.06
C ASN A 3 10.17 2.22 -10.27
N ILE A 4 9.75 3.48 -10.15
CA ILE A 4 10.48 4.48 -9.35
C ILE A 4 10.30 4.13 -7.87
N VAL A 5 9.07 3.83 -7.44
CA VAL A 5 8.76 3.40 -6.07
C VAL A 5 9.51 2.12 -5.72
N TYR A 6 9.45 1.10 -6.59
CA TYR A 6 10.13 -0.18 -6.42
C TYR A 6 11.64 0.00 -6.22
N ASN A 7 12.31 0.72 -7.15
CA ASN A 7 13.75 0.93 -7.06
C ASN A 7 14.13 1.72 -5.81
N GLU A 8 13.35 2.74 -5.45
CA GLU A 8 13.59 3.51 -4.24
C GLU A 8 13.48 2.65 -2.97
N LEU A 9 12.47 1.77 -2.89
CA LEU A 9 12.32 0.84 -1.77
C LEU A 9 13.53 -0.11 -1.66
N LEU A 10 14.01 -0.63 -2.79
CA LEU A 10 15.21 -1.46 -2.81
C LEU A 10 16.46 -0.69 -2.38
N ILE A 11 16.63 0.55 -2.85
CA ILE A 11 17.75 1.42 -2.47
C ILE A 11 17.75 1.69 -0.97
N ARG A 12 16.58 1.82 -0.35
CA ARG A 12 16.41 1.97 1.10
C ARG A 12 16.64 0.68 1.90
N GLY A 13 16.90 -0.44 1.24
CA GLY A 13 17.21 -1.72 1.88
C GLY A 13 15.98 -2.51 2.34
N TYR A 14 14.79 -2.19 1.82
CA TYR A 14 13.60 -2.98 2.09
C TYR A 14 13.61 -4.29 1.29
N ASN A 15 12.98 -5.33 1.85
CA ASN A 15 12.62 -6.52 1.10
C ASN A 15 11.25 -6.26 0.43
N VAL A 16 11.18 -6.38 -0.90
CA VAL A 16 10.01 -5.99 -1.69
C VAL A 16 9.54 -7.17 -2.54
N ASP A 17 8.32 -7.65 -2.26
CA ASP A 17 7.61 -8.65 -3.06
C ASP A 17 6.56 -7.95 -3.94
N VAL A 18 6.38 -8.45 -5.16
CA VAL A 18 5.39 -7.96 -6.12
C VAL A 18 4.24 -8.96 -6.22
N GLY A 19 3.02 -8.48 -6.09
CA GLY A 19 1.83 -9.25 -6.44
C GLY A 19 1.37 -10.24 -5.37
N ILE A 20 0.05 -10.20 -5.16
CA ILE A 20 -0.77 -11.17 -4.44
C ILE A 20 -0.36 -11.43 -2.97
N VAL A 21 -1.05 -10.75 -2.06
CA VAL A 21 -1.11 -11.12 -0.64
C VAL A 21 -2.11 -12.26 -0.49
N GLU A 22 -1.62 -13.42 -0.06
CA GLU A 22 -2.48 -14.51 0.33
C GLU A 22 -2.86 -14.36 1.80
N ALA A 23 -4.14 -14.16 2.05
CA ALA A 23 -4.66 -14.11 3.40
C ALA A 23 -5.80 -15.09 3.59
N TYR A 24 -5.89 -15.63 4.80
CA TYR A 24 -6.99 -16.48 5.21
C TYR A 24 -8.19 -15.59 5.57
N ALA A 25 -9.27 -15.73 4.82
CA ALA A 25 -10.53 -15.02 5.06
C ALA A 25 -11.65 -16.05 5.26
N LYS A 26 -12.65 -15.73 6.09
CA LYS A 26 -13.87 -16.55 6.15
C LYS A 26 -14.72 -16.26 4.91
N ASN A 27 -15.25 -17.29 4.26
CA ASN A 27 -16.28 -17.16 3.24
C ASN A 27 -17.65 -16.91 3.89
N ASP A 28 -18.68 -16.70 3.07
CA ASP A 28 -20.06 -16.44 3.52
C ASP A 28 -20.67 -17.61 4.33
N GLU A 29 -20.06 -18.79 4.23
CA GLU A 29 -20.42 -20.01 4.98
C GLU A 29 -19.62 -20.15 6.29
N GLY A 30 -18.79 -19.17 6.65
CA GLY A 30 -17.95 -19.16 7.85
C GLY A 30 -16.69 -20.02 7.77
N LYS A 31 -16.39 -20.64 6.63
CA LYS A 31 -15.22 -21.48 6.40
C LYS A 31 -14.01 -20.63 6.03
N THR A 32 -12.87 -20.88 6.69
CA THR A 32 -11.60 -20.25 6.34
C THR A 32 -11.15 -20.72 4.95
N THR A 33 -11.06 -19.79 4.01
CA THR A 33 -10.55 -19.98 2.66
C THR A 33 -9.34 -19.07 2.43
N ARG A 34 -8.46 -19.47 1.50
CA ARG A 34 -7.32 -18.66 1.07
C ARG A 34 -7.85 -17.69 0.00
N LYS A 35 -7.78 -16.39 0.27
CA LYS A 35 -8.05 -15.35 -0.72
C LYS A 35 -6.75 -14.68 -1.14
N GLN A 36 -6.69 -14.33 -2.41
CA GLN A 36 -5.60 -13.61 -3.04
C GLN A 36 -6.02 -12.14 -3.17
N PHE A 37 -5.20 -11.23 -2.65
CA PHE A 37 -5.44 -9.80 -2.70
C PHE A 37 -4.31 -9.14 -3.47
N GLU A 38 -4.63 -8.42 -4.53
CA GLU A 38 -3.64 -7.74 -5.36
C GLU A 38 -3.25 -6.40 -4.75
N VAL A 39 -1.94 -6.20 -4.56
CA VAL A 39 -1.31 -4.92 -4.23
C VAL A 39 -0.04 -4.81 -5.06
N ASP A 40 0.39 -3.59 -5.35
CA ASP A 40 1.59 -3.39 -6.16
C ASP A 40 2.83 -3.93 -5.43
N PHE A 41 2.99 -3.60 -4.14
CA PHE A 41 4.14 -4.04 -3.35
C PHE A 41 3.77 -4.47 -1.94
N VAL A 42 4.37 -5.58 -1.50
CA VAL A 42 4.49 -5.96 -0.10
C VAL A 42 5.92 -5.67 0.34
N VAL A 43 6.08 -4.77 1.30
CA VAL A 43 7.38 -4.29 1.76
C VAL A 43 7.61 -4.77 3.18
N ASN A 44 8.72 -5.47 3.42
CA ASN A 44 9.08 -6.02 4.72
C ASN A 44 10.39 -5.41 5.23
N GLN A 45 10.45 -5.06 6.52
CA GLN A 45 11.66 -4.68 7.24
C GLN A 45 11.62 -5.23 8.67
N GLY A 46 12.35 -6.31 8.93
CA GLY A 46 12.28 -7.00 10.23
C GLY A 46 10.86 -7.46 10.56
N SER A 47 10.28 -6.95 11.65
CA SER A 47 8.89 -7.22 12.05
C SER A 47 7.87 -6.27 11.44
N GLN A 48 8.30 -5.27 10.67
CA GLN A 48 7.42 -4.31 10.01
C GLN A 48 7.04 -4.81 8.62
N ARG A 49 5.77 -4.60 8.27
CA ARG A 49 5.22 -4.83 6.94
C ARG A 49 4.41 -3.63 6.50
N TYR A 50 4.55 -3.28 5.23
CA TYR A 50 3.79 -2.24 4.56
C TYR A 50 3.17 -2.80 3.28
N TYR A 51 1.93 -2.42 3.01
CA TYR A 51 1.31 -2.63 1.70
C TYR A 51 1.32 -1.30 0.97
N ILE A 52 1.87 -1.28 -0.24
CA ILE A 52 2.00 -0.06 -1.03
C ILE A 52 1.24 -0.20 -2.34
N GLN A 53 0.41 0.80 -2.63
CA GLN A 53 -0.30 0.99 -3.89
C GLN A 53 0.17 2.30 -4.53
N VAL A 54 0.41 2.31 -5.83
CA VAL A 54 0.91 3.45 -6.59
C VAL A 54 -0.18 3.91 -7.55
N ALA A 55 -0.73 5.09 -7.29
CA ALA A 55 -1.81 5.67 -8.11
C ALA A 55 -1.34 6.96 -8.78
N TYR A 56 -1.50 7.09 -10.10
CA TYR A 56 -1.13 8.34 -10.78
C TYR A 56 -2.03 9.50 -10.35
N ASP A 57 -3.33 9.23 -10.18
CA ASP A 57 -4.32 10.23 -9.81
C ASP A 57 -5.47 9.62 -8.98
N MET A 58 -5.81 10.33 -7.90
CA MET A 58 -6.86 9.98 -6.92
C MET A 58 -7.97 11.06 -6.89
N THR A 59 -8.11 11.86 -7.94
CA THR A 59 -9.05 13.00 -7.98
C THR A 59 -10.53 12.60 -7.88
N SER A 60 -10.93 11.44 -8.40
CA SER A 60 -12.32 10.98 -8.30
C SER A 60 -12.53 9.99 -7.15
N GLU A 61 -13.69 10.07 -6.51
CA GLU A 61 -14.09 9.10 -5.47
C GLU A 61 -14.11 7.66 -5.99
N GLU A 62 -14.46 7.45 -7.25
CA GLU A 62 -14.48 6.12 -7.87
C GLU A 62 -13.08 5.52 -7.95
N LYS A 63 -12.08 6.30 -8.39
CA LYS A 63 -10.68 5.86 -8.41
C LYS A 63 -10.18 5.60 -7.01
N GLN A 64 -10.48 6.49 -6.05
CA GLN A 64 -10.13 6.26 -4.65
C GLN A 64 -10.72 4.95 -4.12
N LYS A 65 -12.01 4.71 -4.37
CA LYS A 65 -12.67 3.46 -3.96
C LYS A 65 -12.03 2.24 -4.59
N GLN A 66 -11.64 2.32 -5.86
CA GLN A 66 -10.97 1.22 -6.57
C GLN A 66 -9.59 0.92 -5.96
N GLU A 67 -8.73 1.93 -5.81
CA GLU A 67 -7.38 1.78 -5.25
C GLU A 67 -7.42 1.30 -3.78
N PHE A 68 -8.39 1.77 -3.01
CA PHE A 68 -8.59 1.36 -1.61
C PHE A 68 -9.20 -0.03 -1.47
N ASN A 69 -9.88 -0.55 -2.49
CA ASN A 69 -10.52 -1.86 -2.40
C ASN A 69 -9.48 -2.98 -2.20
N SER A 70 -8.32 -2.87 -2.86
CA SER A 70 -7.19 -3.78 -2.66
C SER A 70 -6.77 -3.88 -1.20
N PHE A 71 -6.77 -2.74 -0.49
CA PHE A 71 -6.39 -2.64 0.91
C PHE A 71 -7.46 -3.11 1.89
N ARG A 72 -8.72 -2.76 1.67
CA ARG A 72 -9.86 -3.17 2.52
C ARG A 72 -10.01 -4.68 2.63
N ASN A 73 -9.58 -5.39 1.60
CA ASN A 73 -9.70 -6.82 1.54
C ASN A 73 -8.58 -7.57 2.28
N ILE A 74 -7.48 -6.91 2.66
CA ILE A 74 -6.38 -7.51 3.43
C ILE A 74 -6.73 -7.51 4.93
N PRO A 75 -6.97 -8.67 5.56
CA PRO A 75 -7.52 -8.77 6.91
C PRO A 75 -6.44 -8.66 8.00
N ASP A 76 -5.63 -7.61 7.96
CA ASP A 76 -4.61 -7.31 8.98
C ASP A 76 -4.50 -5.81 9.29
N SER A 77 -3.73 -5.48 10.33
CA SER A 77 -3.49 -4.11 10.79
C SER A 77 -2.16 -3.51 10.30
N PHE A 78 -1.45 -4.17 9.39
CA PHE A 78 -0.21 -3.61 8.86
C PHE A 78 -0.50 -2.35 8.05
N LYS A 79 0.49 -1.45 8.01
CA LYS A 79 0.33 -0.12 7.45
C LYS A 79 0.10 -0.20 5.94
N LYS A 80 -0.91 0.51 5.47
CA LYS A 80 -1.36 0.56 4.08
C LYS A 80 -1.09 1.97 3.55
N ILE A 81 -0.31 2.07 2.47
CA ILE A 81 0.25 3.33 1.95
C ILE A 81 -0.12 3.48 0.48
N VAL A 82 -0.70 4.62 0.11
CA VAL A 82 -0.89 5.01 -1.29
C VAL A 82 0.11 6.10 -1.64
N VAL A 83 0.96 5.83 -2.64
CA VAL A 83 1.87 6.82 -3.22
C VAL A 83 1.21 7.41 -4.46
N VAL A 84 0.94 8.72 -4.42
CA VAL A 84 0.30 9.44 -5.52
C VAL A 84 1.28 10.33 -6.26
N ASN A 85 1.01 10.68 -7.53
CA ASN A 85 1.83 11.68 -8.20
C ASN A 85 1.79 13.05 -7.49
N GLY A 86 2.84 13.86 -7.68
CA GLY A 86 2.89 15.25 -7.24
C GLY A 86 3.52 15.46 -5.86
N THR A 87 3.11 16.57 -5.22
CA THR A 87 3.82 17.16 -4.07
C THR A 87 2.99 17.21 -2.78
N LYS A 88 1.89 16.45 -2.72
CA LYS A 88 1.02 16.44 -1.55
C LYS A 88 1.78 15.96 -0.32
N LYS A 89 1.60 16.66 0.80
CA LYS A 89 2.06 16.21 2.11
C LYS A 89 1.32 14.93 2.51
N PRO A 90 1.95 14.04 3.31
CA PRO A 90 1.29 12.83 3.78
C PRO A 90 0.09 13.18 4.67
N TRP A 91 -0.97 12.37 4.58
CA TRP A 91 -2.16 12.46 5.43
C TRP A 91 -2.78 11.07 5.59
N ARG A 92 -3.67 10.90 6.58
CA ARG A 92 -4.41 9.66 6.82
C ARG A 92 -5.88 9.84 6.48
N ASN A 93 -6.47 8.89 5.75
CA ASN A 93 -7.91 8.86 5.55
C ASN A 93 -8.65 8.29 6.78
N GLU A 94 -9.98 8.27 6.73
CA GLU A 94 -10.84 7.74 7.80
C GLU A 94 -10.59 6.26 8.11
N GLU A 95 -10.05 5.50 7.16
CA GLU A 95 -9.70 4.09 7.29
C GLU A 95 -8.27 3.87 7.84
N GLY A 96 -7.52 4.96 8.06
CA GLY A 96 -6.15 4.92 8.56
C GLY A 96 -5.08 4.63 7.50
N PHE A 97 -5.44 4.60 6.21
CA PHE A 97 -4.47 4.50 5.12
C PHE A 97 -3.66 5.79 5.03
N VAL A 98 -2.37 5.66 4.78
CA VAL A 98 -1.48 6.81 4.56
C VAL A 98 -1.45 7.14 3.09
N ILE A 99 -1.76 8.38 2.72
CA ILE A 99 -1.64 8.86 1.34
C ILE A 99 -0.52 9.88 1.30
N MET A 100 0.49 9.69 0.44
CA MET A 100 1.61 10.62 0.30
C MET A 100 1.96 10.89 -1.16
N GLY A 101 2.41 12.12 -1.45
CA GLY A 101 2.89 12.45 -2.79
C GLY A 101 4.26 11.85 -3.08
N MET A 102 4.51 11.52 -4.35
CA MET A 102 5.76 10.94 -4.85
C MET A 102 6.97 11.78 -4.45
N LYS A 103 6.86 13.11 -4.50
CA LYS A 103 7.96 14.00 -4.08
C LYS A 103 8.25 13.85 -2.59
N TYR A 104 7.23 13.68 -1.75
CA TYR A 104 7.43 13.47 -0.32
C TYR A 104 8.06 12.11 -0.06
N PHE A 105 7.55 11.06 -0.71
CA PHE A 105 8.12 9.72 -0.65
C PHE A 105 9.62 9.75 -0.98
N LEU A 106 10.02 10.25 -2.15
CA LEU A 106 11.42 10.24 -2.60
C LEU A 106 12.37 11.10 -1.75
N LEU A 107 11.90 12.20 -1.17
CA LEU A 107 12.77 13.14 -0.44
C LEU A 107 12.92 12.82 1.06
N ASN A 108 12.12 11.90 1.61
CA ASN A 108 12.16 11.55 3.03
C ASN A 108 12.43 10.04 3.16
N ALA A 109 13.61 9.67 3.66
CA ALA A 109 14.01 8.27 3.81
C ALA A 109 13.00 7.47 4.67
N ASP A 110 12.54 8.09 5.76
CA ASP A 110 11.62 7.49 6.74
C ASP A 110 10.15 7.69 6.37
N SER A 111 9.83 7.98 5.09
CA SER A 111 8.46 8.31 4.67
C SER A 111 7.43 7.21 5.00
N LEU A 112 7.85 5.95 5.09
CA LEU A 112 6.97 4.83 5.45
C LEU A 112 6.59 4.82 6.94
N GLU A 113 7.24 5.62 7.79
CA GLU A 113 7.00 5.67 9.24
C GLU A 113 5.83 6.58 9.65
N PHE A 114 5.36 7.46 8.76
CA PHE A 114 4.20 8.37 8.97
C PHE A 114 2.92 7.66 9.41
#